data_AF-A0A432RX24-F1
#
_entry.id   AF-A0A432RX24-F1
#
_cell.length_a   1.000
_cell.length_b   1.000
_cell.length_c   1.000
_cell.angle_alpha   90.00
_cell.angle_beta   90.00
_cell.angle_gamma   90.00
#
_symmetry.space_group_name_H-M   'P 1'
#
loop_
_entity.id
_entity.type
_entity.pdbx_description
1 polymer ?
#
loop_
_entity_poly.entity_id
_entity_poly.type
_entity_poly.pdbx_seq_one_letter_code
_entity_poly.pdbx_strand_id
1 'polypeptide(L)'
;METVLIYALGILGGVFVLYLLGIMVAPYAPNDVKNDHFECGLPPSSEVPMKANFGYFIFAIAFIIFDMSGLFFSLFVFDNTEYSLKIAMVFGILLFAAVTISMKEYRHAKNS
;
A
#
# COMPACT_ATOMS: atom_id res chain seq x y z
N MET A 1 11.87 2.51 -25.61
CA MET A 1 12.26 1.40 -24.70
C MET A 1 13.64 1.64 -24.10
N GLU A 2 14.63 2.04 -24.91
CA GLU A 2 15.99 2.34 -24.43
C GLU A 2 16.05 3.42 -23.34
N THR A 3 15.31 4.52 -23.50
CA THR A 3 15.24 5.60 -22.50
C THR A 3 14.74 5.13 -21.14
N VAL A 4 13.69 4.30 -21.12
CA VAL A 4 13.13 3.73 -19.88
C VAL A 4 14.15 2.83 -19.17
N LEU A 5 14.88 2.01 -19.93
CA LEU A 5 15.94 1.17 -19.39
C LEU A 5 17.09 2.00 -18.80
N ILE A 6 17.49 3.08 -19.49
CA ILE A 6 18.53 3.99 -19.00
C ILE A 6 18.10 4.64 -17.69
N TYR A 7 16.87 5.13 -17.58
CA TYR A 7 16.37 5.72 -16.34
C TYR A 7 16.26 4.70 -15.21
N ALA A 8 15.74 3.49 -15.48
CA ALA A 8 15.63 2.44 -14.48
C ALA A 8 17.01 2.01 -13.94
N LEU A 9 17.97 1.79 -14.84
CA LEU A 9 19.35 1.46 -14.47
C LEU A 9 20.05 2.62 -13.76
N GLY A 10 19.81 3.86 -14.19
CA GLY A 10 20.35 5.05 -13.52
C GLY A 10 19.84 5.21 -12.09
N ILE A 11 18.55 4.99 -11.85
CA ILE A 11 17.95 5.05 -10.50
C ILE A 11 18.50 3.92 -9.63
N LEU A 12 18.45 2.67 -10.11
CA LEU A 12 18.94 1.51 -9.37
C LEU A 12 20.45 1.64 -9.07
N GLY A 13 21.23 2.04 -10.08
CA GLY A 13 22.65 2.30 -9.94
C GLY A 13 22.93 3.41 -8.93
N GLY A 14 22.20 4.52 -8.99
CA GLY A 14 22.33 5.62 -8.05
C GLY A 14 22.03 5.20 -6.60
N VAL A 15 20.92 4.48 -6.37
CA VAL A 15 20.57 3.96 -5.04
C VAL A 15 21.68 3.04 -4.50
N PHE A 16 22.18 2.14 -5.33
CA PHE A 16 23.20 1.18 -4.92
C PHE A 16 24.56 1.85 -4.65
N VAL A 17 24.96 2.80 -5.51
CA VAL A 17 26.19 3.57 -5.32
C VAL A 17 26.13 4.39 -4.03
N LEU A 18 25.01 5.08 -3.76
CA LEU A 18 24.87 5.85 -2.52
C LEU A 18 24.85 4.96 -1.28
N TYR A 19 24.18 3.80 -1.35
CA TYR A 19 24.17 2.82 -0.25
C TYR A 19 25.58 2.30 0.05
N LEU A 20 26.33 1.87 -0.97
CA LEU A 20 27.69 1.38 -0.82
C LEU A 20 28.65 2.47 -0.35
N LEU A 21 28.55 3.69 -0.88
CA LEU A 21 29.33 4.83 -0.43
C LEU A 21 29.06 5.12 1.05
N GLY A 22 27.78 5.07 1.47
CA GLY A 22 27.39 5.20 2.87
C GLY A 22 28.09 4.19 3.76
N ILE A 23 28.15 2.92 3.35
CA ILE A 23 28.87 1.87 4.10
C ILE A 23 30.39 2.11 4.11
N MET A 24 30.98 2.52 2.98
CA MET A 24 32.43 2.73 2.87
C MET A 24 32.93 3.96 3.65
N VAL A 25 32.14 5.04 3.69
CA VAL A 25 32.52 6.31 4.32
C VAL A 25 32.15 6.34 5.79
N ALA A 26 31.07 5.67 6.20
CA ALA A 26 30.63 5.68 7.60
C ALA A 26 31.62 4.94 8.51
N PRO A 27 31.97 5.52 9.68
CA PRO A 27 32.80 4.82 10.66
C PRO A 27 32.05 3.62 11.24
N TYR A 28 32.64 2.43 11.10
CA TYR A 28 32.08 1.20 11.65
C TYR A 28 32.43 1.07 13.14
N ALA A 29 31.45 1.31 14.01
CA ALA A 29 31.59 1.21 15.46
C ALA A 29 30.33 0.61 16.11
N PRO A 30 30.07 -0.70 15.94
CA PRO A 30 28.97 -1.39 16.59
C PRO A 30 29.21 -1.47 18.11
N ASN A 31 28.15 -1.34 18.89
CA ASN A 31 28.15 -1.64 20.33
C ASN A 31 26.77 -2.20 20.71
N ASP A 32 26.66 -2.81 21.89
CA ASP A 32 25.42 -3.45 22.32
C ASP A 32 24.25 -2.45 22.37
N VAL A 33 24.50 -1.22 22.82
CA VAL A 33 23.49 -0.15 22.93
C VAL A 33 22.98 0.33 21.56
N LYS A 34 23.81 0.43 20.53
CA LYS A 34 23.44 0.84 19.16
C LYS A 34 22.71 -0.27 18.41
N ASN A 35 22.92 -1.52 18.83
CA ASN A 35 22.25 -2.68 18.26
C ASN A 35 20.95 -3.03 19.00
N ASP A 36 20.61 -2.30 20.07
CA ASP A 36 19.37 -2.48 20.83
C ASP A 36 18.26 -1.54 20.34
N HIS A 37 17.00 -1.88 20.64
CA HIS A 37 15.87 -1.03 20.31
C HIS A 37 15.84 0.24 21.17
N PHE A 38 15.52 1.37 20.56
CA PHE A 38 15.35 2.61 21.31
C PHE A 38 14.02 2.60 22.07
N GLU A 39 14.09 2.57 23.40
CA GLU A 39 12.92 2.53 24.30
C GLU A 39 12.93 3.68 25.32
N CYS A 40 13.38 4.87 24.91
CA CYS A 40 13.44 6.06 25.78
C CYS A 40 14.20 5.84 27.12
N GLY A 41 15.12 4.88 27.18
CA GLY A 41 15.87 4.50 28.38
C GLY A 41 15.22 3.42 29.25
N LEU A 42 14.09 2.86 28.83
CA LEU A 42 13.49 1.66 29.43
C LEU A 42 14.18 0.39 28.91
N PRO A 43 14.14 -0.72 29.66
CA PRO A 43 14.61 -2.01 29.14
C PRO A 43 13.77 -2.41 27.91
N PRO A 44 14.38 -3.07 26.91
CA PRO A 44 13.71 -3.44 25.68
C PRO A 44 12.44 -4.25 25.96
N SER A 45 11.30 -3.74 25.50
CA SER A 45 10.04 -4.45 25.63
C SER A 45 10.06 -5.67 24.70
N SER A 46 10.08 -6.87 25.28
CA SER A 46 9.90 -8.12 24.53
C SER A 46 8.43 -8.40 24.20
N GLU A 47 7.52 -7.53 24.64
CA GLU A 47 6.09 -7.73 24.48
C GLU A 47 5.67 -7.39 23.06
N VAL A 48 5.45 -8.42 22.25
CA VAL A 48 4.77 -8.28 20.95
C VAL A 48 3.39 -7.67 21.22
N PRO A 49 3.01 -6.55 20.57
CA PRO A 49 1.70 -5.95 20.80
C PRO A 49 0.59 -6.96 20.51
N MET A 50 -0.09 -7.38 21.58
CA MET A 50 -0.98 -8.56 21.60
C MET A 50 -2.32 -8.34 20.87
N LYS A 51 -2.57 -7.13 20.36
CA LYS A 51 -3.84 -6.75 19.74
C LYS A 51 -3.59 -6.06 18.40
N ALA A 52 -3.56 -6.85 17.33
CA ALA A 52 -3.70 -6.32 15.99
C ALA A 52 -5.10 -5.70 15.86
N ASN A 53 -5.17 -4.40 15.57
CA ASN A 53 -6.44 -3.74 15.30
C ASN A 53 -6.96 -4.21 13.93
N PHE A 54 -8.01 -5.03 13.94
CA PHE A 54 -8.66 -5.54 12.72
C PHE A 54 -9.19 -4.43 11.79
N GLY A 55 -9.33 -3.19 12.27
CA GLY A 55 -9.65 -2.04 11.44
C GLY A 55 -8.65 -1.81 10.30
N TYR A 56 -7.35 -2.07 10.53
CA TYR A 56 -6.34 -1.94 9.47
C TYR A 56 -6.55 -2.96 8.35
N PHE A 57 -7.04 -4.16 8.69
CA PHE A 57 -7.33 -5.20 7.71
C PHE A 57 -8.54 -4.86 6.84
N ILE A 58 -9.59 -4.31 7.45
CA ILE A 58 -10.78 -3.84 6.72
C ILE A 58 -10.41 -2.71 5.75
N PHE A 59 -9.55 -1.79 6.19
CA PHE A 59 -9.03 -0.74 5.31
C PHE A 59 -8.23 -1.32 4.14
N ALA A 60 -7.34 -2.29 4.38
CA ALA A 60 -6.55 -2.93 3.33
C ALA A 60 -7.42 -3.66 2.29
N ILE A 61 -8.46 -4.39 2.73
CA ILE A 61 -9.41 -5.05 1.82
C ILE A 61 -10.18 -4.01 1.00
N ALA A 62 -10.70 -2.96 1.65
CA ALA A 62 -11.42 -1.90 0.97
C ALA A 62 -10.52 -1.22 -0.09
N PHE A 63 -9.25 -0.96 0.25
CA PHE A 63 -8.27 -0.42 -0.68
C PHE A 63 -8.10 -1.31 -1.93
N ILE A 64 -7.93 -2.63 -1.75
CA ILE A 64 -7.78 -3.57 -2.88
C ILE A 64 -9.03 -3.58 -3.77
N ILE A 65 -10.23 -3.57 -3.18
CA ILE A 65 -11.49 -3.55 -3.94
C ILE A 65 -11.58 -2.27 -4.77
N PHE A 66 -11.28 -1.11 -4.18
CA PHE A 66 -11.34 0.17 -4.88
C PHE A 66 -10.24 0.31 -5.94
N ASP A 67 -9.01 -0.12 -5.65
CA ASP A 67 -7.89 -0.11 -6.60
C ASP A 67 -8.20 -0.93 -7.86
N MET A 68 -8.66 -2.18 -7.67
CA MET A 68 -9.06 -3.06 -8.77
C MET A 68 -10.26 -2.49 -9.56
N SER A 69 -11.22 -1.87 -8.86
CA SER A 69 -12.35 -1.23 -9.54
C SER A 69 -11.92 -0.05 -10.40
N GLY A 70 -10.96 0.76 -9.95
CA GLY A 70 -10.38 1.86 -10.71
C GLY A 70 -9.64 1.37 -11.96
N LEU A 71 -8.90 0.27 -11.83
CA LEU A 71 -8.29 -0.42 -12.98
C LEU A 71 -9.36 -0.84 -14.01
N PHE A 72 -10.47 -1.45 -13.57
CA PHE A 72 -11.56 -1.80 -14.50
C PHE A 72 -12.20 -0.57 -15.16
N PHE A 73 -12.38 0.53 -14.44
CA PHE A 73 -12.85 1.77 -15.06
C PHE A 73 -11.89 2.30 -16.12
N SER A 74 -10.58 2.19 -15.90
CA SER A 74 -9.57 2.66 -16.86
C SER A 74 -9.67 1.95 -18.22
N LEU A 75 -10.18 0.72 -18.26
CA LEU A 75 -10.40 -0.01 -19.52
C LEU A 75 -11.44 0.67 -20.41
N PHE A 76 -12.45 1.31 -19.82
CA PHE A 76 -13.53 1.97 -20.55
C PHE A 76 -13.19 3.41 -20.96
N VAL A 77 -12.19 4.05 -20.32
CA VAL A 77 -11.82 5.46 -20.58
C VAL A 77 -11.34 5.70 -22.02
N PHE A 78 -10.73 4.69 -22.64
CA PHE A 78 -10.17 4.81 -23.98
C PHE A 78 -11.17 4.45 -25.10
N ASP A 79 -12.38 4.00 -24.77
CA ASP A 79 -13.43 3.67 -25.74
C ASP A 79 -14.62 4.64 -25.61
N ASN A 80 -14.91 5.34 -26.72
CA ASN A 80 -15.99 6.33 -26.80
C ASN A 80 -17.33 5.74 -27.31
N THR A 81 -17.41 4.42 -27.45
CA THR A 81 -18.62 3.75 -27.93
C THR A 81 -19.72 3.79 -26.86
N GLU A 82 -20.97 4.02 -27.28
CA GLU A 82 -22.15 4.02 -26.38
C GLU A 82 -22.25 2.70 -25.56
N TYR A 83 -21.83 1.59 -26.16
CA TYR A 83 -21.79 0.28 -25.50
C TYR A 83 -20.82 0.23 -24.32
N SER A 84 -19.61 0.77 -24.46
CA SER A 84 -18.62 0.86 -23.38
C SER A 84 -19.14 1.73 -22.23
N LEU A 85 -19.75 2.88 -22.55
CA LEU A 85 -20.36 3.75 -21.56
C LEU A 85 -21.48 3.04 -20.78
N LYS A 86 -22.34 2.26 -21.47
CA LYS A 86 -23.39 1.46 -20.83
C LYS A 86 -22.82 0.42 -19.87
N ILE A 87 -21.78 -0.30 -20.27
CA ILE A 87 -21.12 -1.29 -19.40
C ILE A 87 -20.49 -0.61 -18.19
N ALA A 88 -19.77 0.49 -18.39
CA ALA A 88 -19.16 1.25 -17.30
C ALA A 88 -20.20 1.77 -16.31
N MET A 89 -21.35 2.26 -16.78
CA MET A 89 -22.47 2.67 -15.94
C MET A 89 -23.04 1.51 -15.12
N VAL A 90 -23.30 0.36 -15.74
CA VAL A 90 -23.81 -0.83 -15.03
C VAL A 90 -22.81 -1.31 -13.99
N PHE A 91 -21.52 -1.39 -14.35
CA PHE A 91 -20.45 -1.76 -13.43
C PHE A 91 -20.36 -0.79 -12.24
N GLY A 92 -20.43 0.52 -12.49
CA GLY A 92 -20.41 1.54 -11.44
C GLY A 92 -21.60 1.47 -10.49
N ILE A 93 -22.80 1.20 -11.00
CA ILE A 93 -24.00 1.01 -10.17
C ILE A 93 -23.84 -0.24 -9.28
N LEU A 94 -23.35 -1.35 -9.84
CA LEU A 94 -23.12 -2.59 -9.08
C LEU A 94 -22.06 -2.40 -8.00
N LEU A 95 -20.95 -1.70 -8.32
CA LEU A 95 -19.90 -1.36 -7.36
C LEU A 95 -20.46 -0.49 -6.23
N PHE A 96 -21.20 0.56 -6.56
CA PHE A 96 -21.83 1.44 -5.57
C PHE A 96 -22.78 0.67 -4.65
N ALA A 97 -23.61 -0.22 -5.20
CA ALA A 97 -24.48 -1.09 -4.42
C ALA A 97 -23.67 -2.02 -3.50
N ALA A 98 -22.61 -2.65 -4.00
CA ALA A 98 -21.76 -3.54 -3.20
C ALA A 98 -21.08 -2.81 -2.02
N VAL A 99 -20.53 -1.61 -2.27
CA VAL A 99 -19.89 -0.80 -1.23
C VAL A 99 -20.90 -0.34 -0.18
N THR A 100 -22.06 0.17 -0.60
CA THR A 100 -23.09 0.62 0.35
C THR A 100 -23.62 -0.50 1.22
N ILE A 101 -23.82 -1.70 0.66
CA ILE A 101 -24.17 -2.91 1.43
C ILE A 101 -23.05 -3.27 2.39
N SER A 102 -21.80 -3.38 1.91
CA SER A 102 -20.65 -3.73 2.75
C SER A 102 -20.49 -2.76 3.93
N MET A 103 -20.66 -1.46 3.71
CA MET A 103 -20.57 -0.43 4.75
C MET A 103 -21.73 -0.50 5.74
N LYS A 104 -22.94 -0.85 5.27
CA LYS A 104 -24.09 -1.08 6.13
C LYS A 104 -23.87 -2.28 7.05
N GLU A 105 -23.38 -3.40 6.51
CA GLU A 105 -23.08 -4.62 7.28
C GLU A 105 -21.95 -4.38 8.29
N TYR A 106 -20.89 -3.66 7.88
CA TYR A 106 -19.82 -3.27 8.81
C TYR A 106 -20.36 -2.44 9.99
N ARG A 107 -21.23 -1.46 9.72
CA ARG A 107 -21.84 -0.63 10.77
C ARG A 107 -22.75 -1.45 11.67
N HIS A 108 -23.50 -2.40 11.12
CA HIS A 108 -24.33 -3.32 11.90
C HIS A 108 -23.46 -4.16 12.85
N ALA A 109 -22.39 -4.78 12.35
CA ALA A 109 -21.48 -5.59 13.16
C ALA A 109 -20.75 -4.81 14.25
N LYS A 110 -20.50 -3.52 14.04
CA LYS A 110 -19.86 -2.64 15.04
C LYS A 110 -20.83 -2.15 16.13
N ASN A 111 -22.11 -2.01 15.79
CA ASN A 111 -23.15 -1.50 16.69
C ASN A 111 -23.89 -2.60 17.45
N SER A 112 -23.69 -3.88 17.08
CA SER A 112 -24.13 -5.06 17.82
C SER A 112 -23.07 -5.48 18.84
#